data_AF-A0A1I3BBS5-F1
#
_entry.id   AF-A0A1I3BBS5-F1
#
_cell.length_a   1.000
_cell.length_b   1.000
_cell.length_c   1.000
_cell.angle_alpha   90.00
_cell.angle_beta   90.00
_cell.angle_gamma   90.00
#
_symmetry.space_group_name_H-M   'P 1'
#
loop_
_entity.id
_entity.type
_entity.pdbx_description
1 polymer ?
#
loop_
_entity_poly.entity_id
_entity_poly.type
_entity_poly.pdbx_seq_one_letter_code
_entity_poly.pdbx_strand_id
1 'polypeptide(L)'
;MNSNDATSSQGLMIWRITTWVCYGIIVAAVLASVLLAAVSSTGLSRITVTALNPAAEPRDPQIPLMDANDVLPDYEIAVIQTSGRTTKLGAKPNTSAVDGLVWTLNEPVSTASIVGIRLLDQDQFVSDVVTEVQLTGPRVVSHDYQFDFETQRTLSLGIRSFFETPLGAAIVVGFLIAVIWIFCAAYWL
;
A
#
# COMPACT_ATOMS: atom_id res chain seq x y z
N MET A 1 46.58 -48.59 -6.81
CA MET A 1 45.95 -47.63 -5.87
C MET A 1 45.23 -46.61 -6.72
N ASN A 2 43.90 -46.73 -6.82
CA ASN A 2 43.07 -45.99 -7.78
C ASN A 2 42.91 -44.53 -7.35
N SER A 3 43.29 -43.60 -8.22
CA SER A 3 43.03 -42.16 -8.12
C SER A 3 41.54 -41.78 -8.22
N ASN A 4 40.65 -42.75 -8.43
CA ASN A 4 39.23 -42.52 -8.71
C ASN A 4 38.36 -42.46 -7.44
N ASP A 5 38.88 -42.85 -6.27
CA ASP A 5 38.12 -42.85 -5.00
C ASP A 5 38.12 -41.48 -4.30
N ALA A 6 39.12 -40.62 -4.56
CA ALA A 6 39.17 -39.29 -3.97
C ALA A 6 38.16 -38.31 -4.62
N THR A 7 37.87 -38.50 -5.91
CA THR A 7 36.92 -37.68 -6.68
C THR A 7 35.46 -37.91 -6.30
N SER A 8 35.09 -39.12 -5.87
CA SER A 8 33.71 -39.44 -5.48
C SER A 8 33.32 -38.84 -4.12
N SER A 9 34.24 -38.83 -3.16
CA SER A 9 34.04 -38.25 -1.83
C SER A 9 33.90 -36.72 -1.87
N GLN A 10 34.75 -36.03 -2.65
CA GLN A 10 34.63 -34.58 -2.82
C GLN A 10 33.32 -34.18 -3.52
N GLY A 11 32.90 -34.93 -4.56
CA GLY A 11 31.63 -34.67 -5.24
C GLY A 11 30.40 -34.81 -4.33
N LEU A 12 30.39 -35.83 -3.46
CA LEU A 12 29.32 -36.05 -2.47
C LEU A 12 29.26 -34.95 -1.41
N MET A 13 30.41 -34.43 -0.96
CA MET A 13 30.48 -33.35 0.02
C MET A 13 29.99 -32.02 -0.57
N ILE A 14 30.41 -31.70 -1.80
CA ILE A 14 29.95 -30.50 -2.53
C ILE A 14 28.43 -30.55 -2.74
N TRP A 15 27.90 -31.68 -3.20
CA TRP A 15 26.45 -31.84 -3.42
C TRP A 15 25.63 -31.65 -2.14
N ARG A 16 26.09 -32.19 -1.01
CA ARG A 16 25.43 -31.98 0.28
C ARG A 16 25.44 -30.51 0.67
N ILE A 17 26.58 -29.83 0.58
CA ILE A 17 26.69 -28.40 0.93
C ILE A 17 25.76 -27.56 0.05
N THR A 18 25.77 -27.77 -1.27
CA THR A 18 24.87 -27.07 -2.20
C THR A 18 23.41 -27.28 -1.83
N THR A 19 23.01 -28.51 -1.49
CA THR A 19 21.64 -28.83 -1.08
C THR A 19 21.23 -28.08 0.19
N TRP A 20 22.09 -28.05 1.21
CA TRP A 20 21.83 -27.30 2.45
C TRP A 20 21.72 -25.80 2.21
N VAL A 21 22.59 -25.24 1.36
CA VAL A 21 22.54 -23.82 0.98
C VAL A 21 21.22 -23.50 0.26
N CYS A 22 20.80 -24.33 -0.70
CA CYS A 22 19.52 -24.17 -1.39
C CYS A 22 18.34 -24.20 -0.40
N TYR A 23 18.30 -25.17 0.53
CA TYR A 23 17.27 -25.21 1.57
C TYR A 23 17.29 -23.96 2.45
N GLY A 24 18.47 -23.49 2.86
CA GLY A 24 18.62 -22.28 3.66
C GLY A 24 18.07 -21.03 2.95
N ILE A 25 18.37 -20.87 1.67
CA ILE A 25 17.87 -19.75 0.85
C ILE A 25 16.35 -19.81 0.73
N ILE A 26 15.77 -20.99 0.47
CA ILE A 26 14.30 -21.15 0.37
C ILE A 26 13.64 -20.80 1.70
N VAL A 27 14.14 -21.32 2.83
CA VAL A 27 13.58 -21.03 4.15
C VAL A 27 13.67 -19.54 4.48
N ALA A 28 14.83 -18.91 4.23
CA ALA A 28 15.00 -17.48 4.45
C ALA A 28 14.05 -16.64 3.58
N ALA A 29 13.87 -17.00 2.31
CA ALA A 29 12.94 -16.31 1.42
C ALA A 29 11.48 -16.45 1.87
N VAL A 30 11.06 -17.64 2.30
CA VAL A 30 9.70 -17.86 2.83
C VAL A 30 9.49 -17.05 4.12
N LEU A 31 10.45 -17.09 5.05
CA LEU A 31 10.35 -16.31 6.30
C LEU A 31 10.30 -14.81 6.04
N ALA A 32 11.13 -14.29 5.14
CA ALA A 32 11.08 -12.89 4.73
C ALA A 32 9.72 -12.52 4.12
N SER A 33 9.15 -13.41 3.30
CA SER A 33 7.84 -13.21 2.69
C SER A 33 6.72 -13.16 3.74
N VAL A 34 6.74 -14.08 4.71
CA VAL A 34 5.77 -14.12 5.82
C VAL A 34 5.89 -12.86 6.69
N LEU A 35 7.12 -12.43 7.00
CA LEU A 35 7.35 -11.21 7.78
C LEU A 35 6.84 -9.97 7.06
N LEU A 36 7.14 -9.82 5.77
CA LEU A 36 6.65 -8.69 4.96
C LEU A 36 5.13 -8.70 4.84
N ALA A 37 4.52 -9.86 4.59
CA ALA A 37 3.07 -9.98 4.57
C ALA A 37 2.43 -9.65 5.93
N ALA A 38 3.08 -10.04 7.03
CA ALA A 38 2.61 -9.73 8.38
C ALA A 38 2.70 -8.23 8.70
N VAL A 39 3.75 -7.54 8.25
CA VAL A 39 3.90 -6.08 8.41
C VAL A 39 2.88 -5.34 7.54
N SER A 40 2.67 -5.78 6.30
CA SER A 40 1.70 -5.18 5.37
C SER A 40 0.24 -5.60 5.60
N SER A 41 -0.04 -6.36 6.67
CA SER A 41 -1.40 -6.85 6.95
C SER A 41 -2.34 -5.77 7.51
N THR A 42 -1.81 -4.60 7.88
CA THR A 42 -2.59 -3.46 8.35
C THR A 42 -3.03 -2.59 7.18
N GLY A 43 -4.32 -2.39 7.04
CA GLY A 43 -4.92 -1.57 5.98
C GLY A 43 -5.74 -0.43 6.53
N LEU A 44 -5.66 0.72 5.87
CA LEU A 44 -6.56 1.85 6.09
C LEU A 44 -7.96 1.48 5.61
N SER A 45 -8.96 1.56 6.50
CA SER A 45 -10.36 1.25 6.20
C SER A 45 -11.26 2.47 6.23
N ARG A 46 -10.93 3.46 7.06
CA ARG A 46 -11.73 4.69 7.19
C ARG A 46 -10.83 5.88 7.44
N ILE A 47 -11.24 7.00 6.86
CA ILE A 47 -10.63 8.31 7.05
C ILE A 47 -11.74 9.24 7.51
N THR A 48 -11.52 9.91 8.64
CA THR A 48 -12.38 10.99 9.10
C THR A 48 -11.60 12.30 9.02
N VAL A 49 -12.16 13.32 8.41
CA VAL A 49 -11.55 14.65 8.33
C VAL A 49 -12.40 15.66 9.07
N THR A 50 -11.79 16.34 10.02
CA THR A 50 -12.44 17.36 10.84
C THR A 50 -11.77 18.71 10.64
N ALA A 51 -12.53 19.73 10.26
CA ALA A 51 -12.04 21.11 10.26
C ALA A 51 -11.92 21.62 11.69
N LEU A 52 -10.71 22.04 12.08
CA LEU A 52 -10.42 22.61 13.40
C LEU A 52 -10.86 24.07 13.49
N ASN A 53 -10.90 24.78 12.35
CA ASN A 53 -11.32 26.16 12.27
C ASN A 53 -12.43 26.34 11.21
N PRO A 54 -13.71 26.45 11.62
CA PRO A 54 -14.84 26.65 10.72
C PRO A 54 -14.72 27.89 9.83
N ALA A 55 -14.03 28.93 10.30
CA ALA A 55 -13.88 30.18 9.56
C ALA A 55 -12.83 30.11 8.45
N ALA A 56 -11.99 29.06 8.46
CA ALA A 56 -10.93 28.85 7.47
C ALA A 56 -11.33 27.84 6.38
N GLU A 57 -12.55 27.29 6.43
CA GLU A 57 -13.04 26.41 5.36
C GLU A 57 -13.11 27.19 4.03
N PRO A 58 -12.58 26.63 2.92
CA PRO A 58 -12.76 27.19 1.59
C PRO A 58 -14.24 27.44 1.32
N ARG A 59 -14.55 28.57 0.69
CA ARG A 59 -15.91 28.89 0.25
C ARG A 59 -15.89 29.06 -1.26
N ASP A 60 -16.79 28.37 -1.92
CA ASP A 60 -16.83 28.35 -3.38
C ASP A 60 -17.24 29.74 -3.93
N PRO A 61 -16.51 30.32 -4.89
CA PRO A 61 -16.83 31.64 -5.42
C PRO A 61 -18.16 31.67 -6.18
N GLN A 62 -19.17 32.27 -5.55
CA GLN A 62 -20.40 32.85 -6.11
C GLN A 62 -20.97 32.20 -7.39
N ILE A 63 -21.92 31.29 -7.20
CA ILE A 63 -22.97 31.07 -8.21
C ILE A 63 -23.83 32.34 -8.24
N PRO A 64 -24.03 32.99 -9.40
CA PRO A 64 -24.92 34.15 -9.50
C PRO A 64 -26.34 33.68 -9.22
N LEU A 65 -26.86 33.99 -8.01
CA LEU A 65 -28.20 33.71 -7.42
C LEU A 65 -28.16 33.02 -6.04
N MET A 66 -26.98 32.65 -5.51
CA MET A 66 -26.81 32.08 -4.16
C MET A 66 -25.90 32.95 -3.30
N ASP A 67 -26.21 33.07 -2.00
CA ASP A 67 -25.36 33.79 -1.05
C ASP A 67 -24.02 33.07 -0.92
N ALA A 68 -22.91 33.78 -1.15
CA ALA A 68 -21.55 33.26 -1.05
C ALA A 68 -21.19 32.71 0.34
N ASN A 69 -22.01 33.00 1.35
CA ASN A 69 -21.84 32.51 2.71
C ASN A 69 -22.47 31.14 2.96
N ASP A 70 -23.30 30.65 2.04
CA ASP A 70 -24.04 29.38 2.17
C ASP A 70 -23.48 28.26 1.27
N VAL A 71 -22.51 28.55 0.40
CA VAL A 71 -21.90 27.54 -0.47
C VAL A 71 -20.72 26.89 0.25
N LEU A 72 -20.92 25.64 0.68
CA LEU A 72 -19.91 24.81 1.31
C LEU A 72 -19.09 24.08 0.25
N PRO A 73 -17.81 23.76 0.53
CA PRO A 73 -16.93 23.08 -0.40
C PRO A 73 -17.36 21.63 -0.65
N ASP A 74 -16.91 21.09 -1.79
CA ASP A 74 -17.18 19.73 -2.23
C ASP A 74 -15.95 18.85 -1.94
N TYR A 75 -15.77 18.48 -0.67
CA TYR A 75 -14.58 17.75 -0.25
C TYR A 75 -14.49 16.34 -0.86
N GLU A 76 -13.32 15.98 -1.38
CA GLU A 76 -12.97 14.64 -1.82
C GLU A 76 -11.64 14.19 -1.19
N ILE A 77 -11.52 12.90 -0.88
CA ILE A 77 -10.23 12.31 -0.46
C ILE A 77 -9.61 11.51 -1.59
N ALA A 78 -8.33 11.78 -1.85
CA ALA A 78 -7.49 11.00 -2.73
C ALA A 78 -6.34 10.33 -1.95
N VAL A 79 -6.29 9.00 -1.98
CA VAL A 79 -5.22 8.20 -1.38
C VAL A 79 -4.17 7.89 -2.45
N ILE A 80 -2.94 8.31 -2.23
CA ILE A 80 -1.81 8.15 -3.15
C ILE A 80 -0.94 6.99 -2.68
N GLN A 81 -0.70 6.04 -3.58
CA GLN A 81 0.09 4.85 -3.29
C GLN A 81 1.49 4.90 -3.89
N THR A 82 2.42 4.11 -3.33
CA THR A 82 3.81 3.99 -3.78
C THR A 82 3.94 3.48 -5.21
N SER A 83 2.94 2.75 -5.70
CA SER A 83 2.84 2.31 -7.10
C SER A 83 2.51 3.43 -8.08
N GLY A 84 2.23 4.65 -7.60
CA GLY A 84 1.72 5.76 -8.40
C GLY A 84 0.20 5.73 -8.62
N ARG A 85 -0.49 4.73 -8.08
CA ARG A 85 -1.96 4.66 -8.15
C ARG A 85 -2.59 5.65 -7.17
N THR A 86 -3.54 6.44 -7.66
CA THR A 86 -4.35 7.35 -6.83
C THR A 86 -5.78 6.84 -6.78
N THR A 87 -6.28 6.58 -5.57
CA THR A 87 -7.66 6.11 -5.34
C THR A 87 -8.49 7.24 -4.74
N LYS A 88 -9.52 7.68 -5.47
CA LYS A 88 -10.48 8.68 -5.02
C LYS A 88 -11.63 8.02 -4.26
N LEU A 89 -12.00 8.55 -3.10
CA LEU A 89 -13.03 7.98 -2.22
C LEU A 89 -14.42 8.60 -2.39
N GLY A 90 -14.59 9.43 -3.42
CA GLY A 90 -15.83 10.13 -3.73
C GLY A 90 -15.97 11.45 -2.98
N ALA A 91 -16.66 12.40 -3.60
CA ALA A 91 -16.92 13.71 -3.04
C ALA A 91 -18.08 13.69 -2.02
N LYS A 92 -18.00 14.58 -1.03
CA LYS A 92 -19.07 14.91 -0.08
C LYS A 92 -19.53 16.33 -0.39
N PRO A 93 -20.55 16.49 -1.26
CA PRO A 93 -20.89 17.80 -1.78
C PRO A 93 -21.54 18.67 -0.71
N ASN A 94 -21.26 19.98 -0.75
CA ASN A 94 -21.87 21.02 0.09
C ASN A 94 -21.95 20.62 1.57
N THR A 95 -20.89 20.00 2.10
CA THR A 95 -20.88 19.53 3.49
C THR A 95 -19.66 20.06 4.22
N SER A 96 -19.90 20.69 5.37
CA SER A 96 -18.82 21.18 6.23
C SER A 96 -18.06 20.03 6.88
N ALA A 97 -16.76 20.22 7.09
CA ALA A 97 -15.91 19.26 7.77
C ALA A 97 -15.88 19.49 9.29
N VAL A 98 -16.55 20.51 9.84
CA VAL A 98 -16.53 20.84 11.26
C VAL A 98 -16.98 19.69 12.17
N ASP A 99 -18.02 18.95 11.77
CA ASP A 99 -18.53 17.80 12.54
C ASP A 99 -17.82 16.48 12.21
N GLY A 100 -16.85 16.52 11.29
CA GLY A 100 -16.13 15.34 10.81
C GLY A 100 -16.81 14.68 9.61
N LEU A 101 -16.13 14.70 8.47
CA LEU A 101 -16.53 13.97 7.27
C LEU A 101 -15.87 12.60 7.24
N VAL A 102 -16.67 11.57 6.96
CA VAL A 102 -16.22 10.19 6.98
C VAL A 102 -16.21 9.58 5.58
N TRP A 103 -15.06 9.05 5.19
CA TRP A 103 -14.87 8.21 4.01
C TRP A 103 -14.51 6.79 4.42
N THR A 104 -15.28 5.83 3.94
CA THR A 104 -15.00 4.41 4.14
C THR A 104 -14.48 3.83 2.83
N LEU A 105 -13.35 3.12 2.92
CA LEU A 105 -12.77 2.43 1.78
C LEU A 105 -13.49 1.10 1.59
N ASN A 106 -13.99 0.84 0.37
CA ASN A 106 -14.63 -0.43 0.03
C ASN A 106 -13.65 -1.61 0.17
N GLU A 107 -12.39 -1.38 -0.23
CA GLU A 107 -11.28 -2.31 0.00
C GLU A 107 -10.23 -1.61 0.85
N PRO A 108 -9.80 -2.18 1.99
CA PRO A 108 -8.72 -1.59 2.77
C PRO A 108 -7.43 -1.49 1.97
N VAL A 109 -6.72 -0.38 2.15
CA VAL A 109 -5.46 -0.10 1.45
C VAL A 109 -4.30 -0.28 2.42
N SER A 110 -3.29 -1.08 2.05
CA SER A 110 -2.11 -1.35 2.89
C SER A 110 -1.46 -0.04 3.32
N THR A 111 -1.33 0.20 4.62
CA THR A 111 -0.73 1.45 5.15
C THR A 111 0.70 1.64 4.67
N ALA A 112 1.46 0.54 4.55
CA ALA A 112 2.82 0.53 3.99
C ALA A 112 2.90 0.94 2.52
N SER A 113 1.78 0.92 1.79
CA SER A 113 1.71 1.34 0.39
C SER A 113 1.28 2.81 0.23
N ILE A 114 0.81 3.47 1.29
CA ILE A 114 0.29 4.83 1.21
C ILE A 114 1.46 5.81 1.34
N VAL A 115 1.61 6.68 0.34
CA VAL A 115 2.59 7.77 0.34
C VAL A 115 1.99 9.03 0.95
N GLY A 116 0.73 9.31 0.63
CA GLY A 116 0.04 10.51 1.06
C GLY A 116 -1.46 10.39 0.90
N ILE A 117 -2.18 11.22 1.65
CA ILE A 117 -3.63 11.36 1.61
C ILE A 117 -3.89 12.84 1.37
N ARG A 118 -4.58 13.15 0.28
CA ARG A 118 -4.94 14.52 -0.10
C ARG A 118 -6.41 14.77 0.18
N LEU A 119 -6.68 15.89 0.82
CA LEU A 119 -7.99 16.52 0.82
C LEU A 119 -8.05 17.46 -0.37
N LEU A 120 -9.03 17.22 -1.23
CA LEU A 120 -9.31 17.99 -2.43
C LEU A 120 -10.62 18.73 -2.25
N ASP A 121 -10.72 19.92 -2.82
CA ASP A 121 -11.98 20.60 -3.05
C ASP A 121 -12.35 20.42 -4.52
N GLN A 122 -13.53 19.88 -4.79
CA GLN A 122 -14.03 19.72 -6.15
C GLN A 122 -14.81 20.94 -6.60
N ASP A 123 -14.09 21.94 -7.13
CA ASP A 123 -14.72 22.96 -7.94
C ASP A 123 -15.08 22.39 -9.33
N GLN A 124 -16.16 22.87 -9.93
CA GLN A 124 -16.67 22.50 -11.26
C GLN A 124 -15.61 22.65 -12.36
N PHE A 125 -14.57 23.45 -12.13
CA PHE A 125 -13.55 23.78 -13.12
C PHE A 125 -12.18 23.17 -12.83
N VAL A 126 -11.75 23.10 -11.57
CA VAL A 126 -10.43 22.56 -11.19
C VAL A 126 -10.52 21.94 -9.79
N SER A 127 -10.05 20.71 -9.64
CA SER A 127 -9.89 20.12 -8.30
C SER A 127 -8.63 20.67 -7.64
N ASP A 128 -8.80 21.48 -6.60
CA ASP A 128 -7.69 22.08 -5.86
C ASP A 128 -7.31 21.23 -4.64
N VAL A 129 -6.01 21.17 -4.37
CA VAL A 129 -5.48 20.46 -3.19
C VAL A 129 -5.57 21.38 -1.99
N VAL A 130 -6.50 21.10 -1.08
CA VAL A 130 -6.64 21.84 0.19
C VAL A 130 -5.45 21.53 1.09
N THR A 131 -5.17 20.24 1.31
CA THR A 131 -3.99 19.81 2.08
C THR A 131 -3.59 18.38 1.76
N GLU A 132 -2.34 18.05 2.07
CA GLU A 132 -1.77 16.71 1.93
C GLU A 132 -1.14 16.29 3.25
N VAL A 133 -1.45 15.07 3.69
CA VAL A 133 -0.89 14.48 4.90
C VAL A 133 -0.28 13.12 4.62
N GLN A 134 0.77 12.79 5.38
CA GLN A 134 1.35 11.45 5.39
C GLN A 134 0.79 10.66 6.57
N LEU A 135 0.56 9.36 6.37
CA LEU A 135 0.05 8.47 7.42
C LEU A 135 1.18 8.12 8.40
N THR A 136 1.42 8.98 9.39
CA THR A 136 2.45 8.80 10.43
C THR A 136 1.90 8.19 11.72
N GLY A 137 0.58 8.23 11.92
CA GLY A 137 -0.10 7.72 13.11
C GLY A 137 -1.61 7.63 12.91
N PRO A 138 -2.38 7.31 13.97
CA PRO A 138 -3.84 7.22 13.91
C PRO A 138 -4.52 8.59 13.74
N ARG A 139 -3.81 9.67 14.05
CA ARG A 139 -4.29 11.05 13.90
C ARG A 139 -3.17 11.94 13.38
N VAL A 140 -3.47 12.78 12.40
CA VAL A 140 -2.53 13.76 11.83
C VAL A 140 -3.27 15.08 11.64
N VAL A 141 -2.60 16.20 11.92
CA VAL A 141 -3.17 17.54 11.74
C VAL A 141 -2.34 18.30 10.72
N SER A 142 -3.01 19.00 9.79
CA SER A 142 -2.37 19.82 8.76
C SER A 142 -3.31 20.93 8.29
N HIS A 143 -2.81 22.17 8.22
CA HIS A 143 -3.52 23.33 7.67
C HIS A 143 -4.97 23.47 8.17
N ASP A 144 -5.17 23.42 9.49
CA ASP A 144 -6.48 23.49 10.16
C ASP A 144 -7.43 22.31 9.94
N TYR A 145 -6.96 21.20 9.38
CA TYR A 145 -7.70 19.94 9.31
C TYR A 145 -7.04 18.85 10.15
N GLN A 146 -7.87 18.09 10.85
CA GLN A 146 -7.49 16.86 11.53
C GLN A 146 -7.96 15.66 10.71
N PHE A 147 -7.04 14.72 10.48
CA PHE A 147 -7.31 13.44 9.85
C PHE A 147 -7.22 12.36 10.91
N ASP A 148 -8.30 11.64 11.13
CA ASP A 148 -8.35 10.43 11.95
C ASP A 148 -8.42 9.20 11.04
N PHE A 149 -7.54 8.23 11.29
CA PHE A 149 -7.37 7.05 10.46
C PHE A 149 -7.74 5.81 11.26
N GLU A 150 -8.73 5.07 10.76
CA GLU A 150 -9.02 3.74 11.28
C GLU A 150 -8.36 2.70 10.39
N THR A 151 -7.67 1.75 11.03
CA THR A 151 -7.00 0.65 10.35
C THR A 151 -7.61 -0.68 10.76
N GLN A 152 -7.65 -1.61 9.81
CA GLN A 152 -8.06 -2.99 10.03
C GLN A 152 -6.97 -3.94 9.57
N ARG A 153 -6.82 -5.05 10.29
CA ARG A 153 -5.82 -6.07 9.96
C ARG A 153 -6.47 -7.17 9.14
N THR A 154 -5.96 -7.40 7.93
CA THR A 154 -6.44 -8.48 7.04
C THR A 154 -5.26 -9.20 6.41
N LEU A 155 -5.30 -10.53 6.44
CA LEU A 155 -4.22 -11.37 5.92
C LEU A 155 -4.17 -11.32 4.37
N SER A 156 -5.33 -11.23 3.73
CA SER A 156 -5.45 -11.06 2.29
C SER A 156 -4.75 -9.79 1.78
N LEU A 157 -4.85 -8.69 2.54
CA LEU A 157 -4.16 -7.45 2.21
C LEU A 157 -2.65 -7.58 2.33
N GLY A 158 -2.17 -8.27 3.38
CA GLY A 158 -0.74 -8.54 3.55
C GLY A 158 -0.14 -9.34 2.39
N ILE A 159 -0.84 -10.37 1.92
CA ILE A 159 -0.43 -11.18 0.77
C ILE A 159 -0.44 -10.36 -0.52
N ARG A 160 -1.53 -9.62 -0.79
CA ARG A 160 -1.63 -8.77 -1.99
C ARG A 160 -0.54 -7.71 -2.02
N SER A 161 -0.37 -7.00 -0.90
CA SER A 161 0.65 -5.96 -0.74
C SER A 161 2.06 -6.52 -0.97
N PHE A 162 2.36 -7.73 -0.48
CA PHE A 162 3.64 -8.38 -0.72
C PHE A 162 3.94 -8.57 -2.22
N PHE A 163 2.99 -9.09 -3.00
CA PHE A 163 3.17 -9.32 -4.43
C PHE A 163 3.26 -8.03 -5.25
N GLU A 164 2.69 -6.93 -4.74
CA GLU A 164 2.83 -5.61 -5.36
C GLU A 164 4.22 -4.98 -5.12
N THR A 165 5.04 -5.52 -4.20
CA THR A 165 6.41 -5.05 -4.00
C THR A 165 7.40 -5.60 -5.04
N PRO A 166 8.44 -4.84 -5.44
CA PRO A 166 9.49 -5.35 -6.33
C PRO A 166 10.19 -6.60 -5.80
N LEU A 167 10.36 -6.70 -4.48
CA LEU A 167 10.97 -7.85 -3.83
C LEU A 167 10.08 -9.09 -3.92
N GLY A 168 8.78 -8.95 -3.63
CA GLY A 168 7.82 -10.05 -3.77
C GLY A 168 7.73 -10.55 -5.21
N ALA A 169 7.67 -9.62 -6.18
CA ALA A 169 7.71 -9.96 -7.60
C ALA A 169 8.99 -10.72 -8.00
N ALA A 170 10.17 -10.27 -7.54
CA ALA A 170 11.44 -10.92 -7.81
C ALA A 170 11.50 -12.37 -7.25
N ILE A 171 10.98 -12.59 -6.04
CA ILE A 171 10.91 -13.92 -5.42
C ILE A 171 10.01 -14.85 -6.24
N VAL A 172 8.83 -14.39 -6.68
CA VAL A 172 7.91 -15.18 -7.51
C VAL A 172 8.53 -15.54 -8.85
N VAL A 173 9.13 -14.56 -9.53
CA VAL A 173 9.78 -14.78 -10.83
C VAL A 173 10.94 -15.78 -10.68
N GLY A 174 11.77 -15.62 -9.64
CA GLY A 174 12.87 -16.54 -9.36
C GLY A 174 12.37 -17.98 -9.13
N PHE A 175 11.27 -18.14 -8.39
CA PHE A 175 10.67 -19.45 -8.16
C PHE A 175 10.11 -20.07 -9.44
N LEU A 176 9.42 -19.29 -10.28
CA LEU A 176 8.90 -19.76 -11.57
C LEU A 176 10.03 -20.21 -12.51
N ILE A 177 11.12 -19.44 -12.60
CA ILE A 177 12.29 -19.79 -13.42
C ILE A 177 12.91 -21.11 -12.93
N ALA A 178 13.06 -21.27 -11.61
CA ALA A 178 13.60 -22.49 -11.02
C ALA A 178 12.73 -23.72 -11.35
N VAL A 179 11.41 -23.59 -11.23
CA VAL A 179 10.46 -24.66 -11.58
C VAL A 179 10.54 -25.01 -13.07
N ILE A 180 10.56 -24.01 -13.96
CA ILE A 180 10.72 -24.22 -15.41
C ILE A 180 12.03 -24.95 -15.70
N TRP A 181 13.14 -24.56 -15.06
CA TRP A 181 14.43 -25.23 -15.21
C TRP A 181 14.39 -26.69 -14.78
N ILE A 182 13.74 -27.00 -13.66
CA ILE A 182 13.58 -28.38 -13.19
C ILE A 182 12.80 -29.20 -14.21
N PHE A 183 11.69 -28.67 -14.73
CA PHE A 183 10.89 -29.35 -15.76
C PHE A 183 11.69 -29.54 -17.06
N CYS A 184 12.35 -28.50 -17.56
CA CYS A 184 13.20 -28.62 -18.75
C CYS A 184 14.31 -29.66 -18.55
N ALA A 185 14.98 -29.67 -17.40
CA ALA A 185 16.01 -30.66 -17.10
C ALA A 185 15.44 -32.09 -17.01
N ALA A 186 14.23 -32.26 -16.48
CA ALA A 186 13.58 -33.56 -16.35
C ALA A 186 13.04 -34.10 -17.69
N TYR A 187 12.63 -33.24 -18.62
CA TYR A 187 12.10 -33.64 -19.94
C TYR A 187 13.17 -33.74 -21.04
N TRP A 188 14.35 -33.18 -20.82
CA TRP A 188 15.47 -33.26 -21.78
C TRP A 188 16.43 -34.43 -21.49
N LEU A 189 16.19 -35.16 -20.40
CA LEU A 189 16.83 -36.43 -20.01
C LEU A 189 15.92 -37.61 -20.40
#